data_AF-A0A8T4KB49-F1
#
_entry.id   AF-A0A8T4KB49-F1
#
_cell.length_a   1.000
_cell.length_b   1.000
_cell.length_c   1.000
_cell.angle_alpha   90.00
_cell.angle_beta   90.00
_cell.angle_gamma   90.00
#
_symmetry.space_group_name_H-M   'P 1'
#
loop_
_entity.id
_entity.type
_entity.pdbx_description
1 polymer ?
#
loop_
_entity_poly.entity_id
_entity_poly.type
_entity_poly.pdbx_seq_one_letter_code
_entity_poly.pdbx_strand_id
1 'polypeptide(L)'
;MKTFPQPLTAREEREYLERYKEGDQEARAILIQRNMRLVAHVIKKYQGTDYDMEDLLSVGTIGLIKAVNTFRMDKGSRLATYAAKCVENAMQTEWPAARRLRFFQGGKAFQKQGRRAGSGGGSRRGHGFRRRGGKVPVFFLRFRERQG
;
A
#
# COMPACT_ATOMS: atom_id res chain seq x y z
N MET A 1 3.84 -0.71 21.51
CA MET A 1 4.50 -1.25 20.29
C MET A 1 3.43 -1.89 19.40
N LYS A 2 2.95 -1.21 18.36
CA LYS A 2 1.99 -1.82 17.41
C LYS A 2 2.76 -2.62 16.36
N THR A 3 3.20 -3.82 16.75
CA THR A 3 3.84 -4.76 15.83
C THR A 3 2.77 -5.31 14.90
N PHE A 4 2.90 -5.05 13.60
CA PHE A 4 2.02 -5.64 12.61
C PHE A 4 2.05 -7.18 12.70
N PRO A 5 0.89 -7.85 12.56
CA PRO A 5 0.83 -9.30 12.65
C PRO A 5 1.75 -9.95 11.60
N GLN A 6 2.21 -11.16 11.90
CA GLN A 6 3.06 -11.90 10.97
C GLN A 6 2.29 -12.15 9.65
N PRO A 7 2.99 -12.12 8.50
CA PRO A 7 2.36 -12.46 7.23
C PRO A 7 1.82 -13.89 7.26
N LEU A 8 0.72 -14.13 6.54
CA LEU A 8 0.13 -15.46 6.42
C LEU A 8 1.06 -16.37 5.60
N THR A 9 1.06 -17.65 5.95
CA THR A 9 1.65 -18.68 5.09
C THR A 9 0.80 -18.86 3.82
N ALA A 10 1.37 -19.48 2.79
CA ALA A 10 0.64 -19.72 1.54
C ALA A 10 -0.62 -20.59 1.72
N ARG A 11 -0.60 -21.49 2.71
CA ARG A 11 -1.75 -22.35 3.04
C ARG A 11 -2.86 -21.55 3.71
N GLU A 12 -2.52 -20.77 4.74
CA GLU A 12 -3.50 -19.91 5.43
C GLU A 12 -4.05 -18.83 4.49
N GLU A 13 -3.22 -18.24 3.63
CA GLU A 13 -3.66 -17.26 2.63
C GLU A 13 -4.75 -17.86 1.73
N ARG A 14 -4.57 -19.10 1.27
CA ARG A 14 -5.57 -19.80 0.47
C ARG A 14 -6.86 -20.04 1.26
N GLU A 15 -6.76 -20.51 2.50
CA GLU A 15 -7.93 -20.76 3.35
C GLU A 15 -8.77 -19.49 3.57
N TYR A 16 -8.14 -18.37 3.92
CA TYR A 16 -8.84 -17.11 4.12
C TYR A 16 -9.44 -16.56 2.82
N LEU A 17 -8.80 -16.79 1.67
CA LEU A 17 -9.35 -16.39 0.38
C LEU A 17 -10.57 -17.23 -0.02
N GLU A 18 -10.56 -18.52 0.26
CA GLU A 18 -11.70 -19.42 0.05
C GLU A 18 -12.88 -19.01 0.96
N ARG A 19 -12.63 -18.81 2.26
CA ARG A 19 -13.64 -18.30 3.20
C ARG A 19 -14.22 -16.96 2.77
N TYR A 20 -13.38 -16.03 2.32
CA TYR A 20 -13.87 -14.74 1.81
C TYR A 20 -14.77 -14.91 0.58
N LYS A 21 -14.45 -15.86 -0.31
CA LYS A 21 -15.27 -16.18 -1.47
C LYS A 21 -16.64 -16.75 -1.07
N GLU A 22 -16.71 -17.44 0.06
CA GLU A 22 -17.95 -17.94 0.67
C GLU A 22 -18.77 -16.84 1.38
N GLY A 23 -18.25 -15.61 1.47
CA GLY A 23 -18.92 -14.46 2.06
C GLY A 23 -18.41 -14.04 3.44
N ASP A 24 -17.35 -14.68 3.94
CA ASP A 24 -16.76 -14.36 5.25
C ASP A 24 -16.04 -12.99 5.23
N GLN A 25 -16.66 -11.99 5.85
CA GLN A 25 -16.09 -10.65 5.98
C GLN A 25 -14.94 -10.57 7.00
N GLU A 26 -14.88 -11.48 7.96
CA GLU A 26 -13.78 -11.56 8.91
C GLU A 26 -12.51 -12.04 8.22
N ALA A 27 -12.63 -13.05 7.34
CA ALA A 27 -11.53 -13.50 6.51
C ALA A 27 -10.94 -12.36 5.66
N ARG A 28 -11.79 -11.50 5.09
CA ARG A 28 -11.36 -10.27 4.40
C ARG A 28 -10.58 -9.33 5.31
N ALA A 29 -11.07 -9.08 6.52
CA ALA A 29 -10.39 -8.20 7.47
C ALA A 29 -9.00 -8.74 7.85
N ILE A 30 -8.89 -10.05 8.07
CA ILE A 30 -7.61 -10.72 8.35
C ILE A 30 -6.64 -10.58 7.18
N LEU A 31 -7.10 -10.83 5.94
CA LEU A 31 -6.28 -10.66 4.74
C LEU A 31 -5.73 -9.23 4.61
N ILE A 32 -6.56 -8.22 4.88
CA ILE A 32 -6.13 -6.81 4.86
C ILE A 32 -5.09 -6.56 5.96
N GLN A 33 -5.40 -6.90 7.21
CA GLN A 33 -4.53 -6.64 8.36
C GLN A 33 -3.15 -7.29 8.22
N ARG A 34 -3.11 -8.54 7.74
CA ARG A 34 -1.87 -9.32 7.53
C ARG A 34 -1.01 -8.75 6.40
N ASN A 35 -1.60 -8.02 5.47
CA ASN A 35 -0.90 -7.38 4.35
C ASN A 35 -0.57 -5.89 4.60
N MET A 36 -0.88 -5.32 5.77
CA MET A 36 -0.58 -3.91 6.06
C MET A 36 0.92 -3.57 6.02
N ARG A 37 1.79 -4.53 6.33
CA ARG A 37 3.25 -4.37 6.22
C ARG A 37 3.69 -4.10 4.79
N LEU A 38 3.01 -4.70 3.82
CA LEU A 38 3.27 -4.49 2.40
C LEU A 38 2.96 -3.04 2.02
N VAL A 39 1.83 -2.50 2.48
CA VAL A 39 1.45 -1.10 2.22
C VAL A 39 2.53 -0.17 2.76
N ALA A 40 2.91 -0.31 4.02
CA ALA A 40 3.97 0.49 4.64
C ALA A 40 5.30 0.41 3.87
N HIS A 41 5.64 -0.78 3.34
CA HIS A 41 6.84 -0.97 2.52
C HIS A 41 6.75 -0.28 1.16
N VAL A 42 5.62 -0.38 0.47
CA VAL A 42 5.41 0.23 -0.86
C VAL A 42 5.38 1.76 -0.76
N ILE A 43 4.66 2.32 0.21
CA ILE A 43 4.56 3.78 0.38
C ILE A 43 5.90 4.41 0.75
N LYS A 44 6.82 3.63 1.34
CA LYS A 44 8.17 4.11 1.70
C LYS A 44 8.93 4.67 0.48
N LYS A 45 8.66 4.16 -0.72
CA LYS A 45 9.24 4.66 -1.98
C LYS A 45 8.81 6.09 -2.31
N TYR A 46 7.69 6.54 -1.75
CA TYR A 46 7.09 7.85 -1.97
C TYR A 46 7.35 8.81 -0.79
N GLN A 47 8.22 8.42 0.15
CA GLN A 47 8.72 9.31 1.20
C GLN A 47 9.49 10.48 0.58
N GLY A 48 9.27 11.69 1.10
CA GLY A 48 9.88 12.93 0.57
C GLY A 48 9.15 13.55 -0.62
N THR A 49 7.96 13.05 -0.95
CA THR A 49 7.01 13.75 -1.82
C THR A 49 6.24 14.81 -1.02
N ASP A 50 5.48 15.68 -1.67
CA ASP A 50 4.67 16.71 -0.98
C ASP A 50 3.44 16.14 -0.23
N TYR A 51 3.31 14.81 -0.15
CA TYR A 51 2.23 14.15 0.58
C TYR A 51 2.71 13.70 1.94
N ASP A 52 1.83 13.87 2.93
CA ASP A 52 2.07 13.33 4.24
C ASP A 52 2.05 11.80 4.21
N MET A 53 2.85 11.18 5.07
CA MET A 53 2.90 9.72 5.21
C MET A 53 1.53 9.11 5.55
N GLU A 54 0.68 9.85 6.27
CA GLU A 54 -0.68 9.45 6.61
C GLU A 54 -1.60 9.42 5.38
N ASP A 55 -1.44 10.36 4.45
CA ASP A 55 -2.18 10.40 3.19
C ASP A 55 -1.76 9.22 2.30
N LEU A 56 -0.45 9.00 2.17
CA LEU A 56 0.09 7.86 1.43
C LEU A 56 -0.40 6.53 2.03
N LEU A 57 -0.42 6.41 3.35
CA LEU A 57 -0.94 5.21 4.01
C LEU A 57 -2.43 4.99 3.73
N SER A 58 -3.22 6.06 3.75
CA SER A 58 -4.66 6.01 3.46
C SER A 58 -4.93 5.55 2.03
N VAL A 59 -4.29 6.18 1.04
CA VAL A 59 -4.39 5.79 -0.38
C VAL A 59 -3.92 4.35 -0.59
N GLY A 60 -2.85 3.95 0.10
CA GLY A 60 -2.28 2.62 -0.04
C GLY A 60 -3.18 1.55 0.55
N THR A 61 -3.82 1.84 1.68
CA THR A 61 -4.80 0.96 2.32
C THR A 61 -6.01 0.74 1.40
N ILE A 62 -6.47 1.78 0.72
CA ILE A 62 -7.54 1.68 -0.29
C ILE A 62 -7.12 0.77 -1.45
N GLY A 63 -5.89 0.94 -1.95
CA GLY A 63 -5.31 0.07 -2.98
C GLY A 63 -5.25 -1.40 -2.56
N LEU A 64 -4.87 -1.66 -1.31
CA LEU A 64 -4.86 -3.01 -0.72
C LEU A 64 -6.28 -3.59 -0.61
N ILE A 65 -7.24 -2.82 -0.10
CA ILE A 65 -8.65 -3.24 -0.01
C ILE A 65 -9.17 -3.64 -1.39
N LYS A 66 -8.91 -2.81 -2.40
CA LYS A 66 -9.28 -3.11 -3.79
C LYS A 66 -8.60 -4.38 -4.30
N ALA A 67 -7.34 -4.60 -3.93
CA ALA A 67 -6.63 -5.82 -4.29
C ALA A 67 -7.32 -7.05 -3.73
N VAL A 68 -7.62 -7.07 -2.41
CA VAL A 68 -8.30 -8.19 -1.76
C VAL A 68 -9.67 -8.45 -2.38
N ASN A 69 -10.45 -7.39 -2.64
CA ASN A 69 -11.80 -7.52 -3.23
C ASN A 69 -11.78 -8.04 -4.69
N THR A 70 -10.70 -7.80 -5.44
CA THR A 70 -10.64 -8.13 -6.88
C THR A 70 -9.67 -9.27 -7.21
N PHE A 71 -9.01 -9.82 -6.19
CA PHE A 71 -8.02 -10.86 -6.36
C PHE A 71 -8.67 -12.16 -6.85
N ARG A 72 -7.97 -12.86 -7.73
CA ARG A 72 -8.41 -14.09 -8.37
C ARG A 72 -7.33 -15.15 -8.24
N MET A 73 -7.63 -16.20 -7.50
CA MET A 73 -6.69 -17.32 -7.23
C MET A 73 -6.38 -18.12 -8.49
N ASP A 74 -7.31 -18.16 -9.45
CA ASP A 74 -7.18 -18.82 -10.76
C ASP A 74 -5.99 -18.31 -11.58
N LYS A 75 -5.51 -17.10 -11.33
CA LYS A 75 -4.41 -16.48 -12.11
C LYS A 75 -3.00 -16.86 -11.63
N GLY A 76 -2.87 -17.78 -10.68
CA GLY A 76 -1.59 -18.35 -10.22
C GLY A 76 -0.61 -17.35 -9.56
N SER A 77 -1.05 -16.12 -9.29
CA SER A 77 -0.23 -15.08 -8.68
C SER A 77 -0.44 -15.04 -7.17
N ARG A 78 0.58 -14.74 -6.37
CA ARG A 78 0.41 -14.53 -4.91
C ARG A 78 -0.37 -13.25 -4.64
N LEU A 79 -1.20 -13.24 -3.59
CA LEU A 79 -1.99 -12.05 -3.22
C LEU A 79 -1.08 -10.85 -2.97
N ALA A 80 0.03 -11.03 -2.25
CA ALA A 80 1.00 -9.97 -1.97
C ALA A 80 1.55 -9.30 -3.24
N THR A 81 1.83 -10.08 -4.30
CA THR A 81 2.33 -9.55 -5.57
C THR A 81 1.27 -8.70 -6.28
N TYR A 82 0.03 -9.18 -6.32
CA TYR A 82 -1.09 -8.43 -6.90
C TYR A 82 -1.39 -7.17 -6.09
N ALA A 83 -1.41 -7.28 -4.75
CA ALA A 83 -1.65 -6.19 -3.83
C ALA A 83 -0.62 -5.07 -3.97
N ALA A 84 0.67 -5.39 -4.11
CA ALA A 84 1.71 -4.39 -4.33
C ALA A 84 1.42 -3.54 -5.58
N LYS A 85 1.02 -4.19 -6.69
CA LYS A 85 0.68 -3.52 -7.94
C LYS A 85 -0.57 -2.63 -7.78
N CYS A 86 -1.58 -3.10 -7.05
CA CYS A 86 -2.78 -2.30 -6.76
C CYS A 86 -2.49 -1.09 -5.88
N VAL A 87 -1.61 -1.22 -4.89
CA VAL A 87 -1.17 -0.10 -4.04
C VAL A 87 -0.43 0.94 -4.88
N GLU A 88 0.51 0.54 -5.72
CA GLU A 88 1.24 1.46 -6.61
C GLU A 88 0.29 2.13 -7.63
N ASN A 89 -0.69 1.39 -8.15
CA ASN A 89 -1.71 1.95 -9.05
C ASN A 89 -2.63 2.96 -8.35
N ALA A 90 -2.96 2.74 -7.07
CA ALA A 90 -3.75 3.68 -6.30
C ALA A 90 -3.02 5.03 -6.15
N MET A 91 -1.72 5.01 -5.82
CA MET A 91 -0.90 6.23 -5.78
C MET A 91 -0.89 6.96 -7.12
N GLN A 92 -0.71 6.23 -8.22
CA GLN A 92 -0.67 6.82 -9.56
C GLN A 92 -2.01 7.38 -10.03
N THR A 93 -3.12 6.89 -9.49
CA THR A 93 -4.48 7.35 -9.84
C THR A 93 -4.84 8.61 -9.05
N GLU A 94 -4.45 8.68 -7.78
CA GLU A 94 -4.67 9.87 -6.95
C GLU A 94 -3.88 11.09 -7.43
N TRP A 95 -2.73 10.87 -8.07
CA TRP A 95 -1.91 11.98 -8.53
C TRP A 95 -2.43 12.59 -9.84
N PRO A 96 -2.51 13.93 -9.99
CA PRO A 96 -2.84 14.55 -11.26
C PRO A 96 -1.89 14.07 -12.35
N ALA A 97 -2.42 13.88 -13.56
CA ALA A 97 -1.67 13.37 -14.71
C ALA A 97 -0.34 14.10 -14.95
N ALA A 98 -0.31 15.42 -14.70
CA ALA A 98 0.88 16.27 -14.79
C ALA A 98 2.05 15.86 -13.87
N ARG A 99 1.81 15.04 -12.84
CA ARG A 99 2.83 14.54 -11.91
C ARG A 99 3.24 13.10 -12.13
N ARG A 100 2.50 12.33 -12.93
CA ARG A 100 2.86 10.93 -13.27
C ARG A 100 4.25 10.84 -13.92
N LEU A 101 4.67 11.90 -14.64
CA LEU A 101 5.99 12.01 -15.28
C LEU A 101 7.17 12.21 -14.32
N ARG A 102 6.96 12.68 -13.08
CA ARG A 102 8.05 12.88 -12.10
C ARG A 102 8.51 11.60 -11.42
N PHE A 103 7.69 10.54 -11.44
CA PHE A 103 8.00 9.25 -10.80
C PHE A 103 8.58 8.23 -11.77
N PHE A 104 8.48 8.48 -13.08
CA PHE A 104 9.16 7.69 -14.09
C PHE A 104 10.66 8.03 -14.19
N GLN A 105 11.10 9.20 -13.71
CA GLN A 105 12.52 9.54 -13.49
C GLN A 105 13.04 8.91 -12.18
N GLY A 106 12.92 7.60 -12.09
CA GLY A 106 13.40 6.80 -10.97
C GLY A 106 13.60 5.36 -11.40
N GLY A 107 14.08 5.14 -12.63
CA GLY A 107 14.51 3.85 -13.13
C GLY A 107 15.60 3.27 -12.23
N LYS A 108 15.20 2.52 -11.21
CA LYS A 108 16.04 1.48 -10.63
C LYS A 108 15.40 0.15 -10.95
N ALA A 109 16.07 -0.53 -11.86
CA ALA A 109 15.97 -1.96 -12.06
C ALA A 109 15.76 -2.67 -10.72
N PHE A 110 14.76 -3.54 -10.72
CA PHE A 110 14.66 -4.65 -9.79
C PHE A 110 15.98 -5.43 -9.81
N GLN A 111 16.87 -5.18 -8.85
CA GLN A 111 18.07 -6.00 -8.64
C GLN A 111 17.98 -6.72 -7.30
N LYS A 112 18.08 -8.03 -7.44
CA LYS A 112 18.16 -9.10 -6.44
C LYS A 112 18.91 -8.74 -5.15
N GLN A 113 18.49 -9.42 -4.10
CA GLN A 113 19.18 -9.60 -2.81
C GLN A 113 20.72 -9.56 -2.92
N GLY A 114 21.34 -8.71 -2.10
CA GLY A 114 22.78 -8.69 -1.83
C GLY A 114 23.00 -8.12 -0.43
N ARG A 115 23.72 -8.88 0.40
CA ARG A 115 23.96 -8.63 1.83
C ARG A 115 24.94 -7.45 2.09
N ARG A 116 24.92 -7.01 3.36
CA ARG A 116 25.96 -6.34 4.19
C ARG A 116 25.98 -4.81 4.29
N ALA A 117 25.64 -4.38 5.53
CA ALA A 117 26.30 -3.48 6.47
C ALA A 117 27.03 -2.20 5.99
N GLY A 118 26.77 -1.09 6.69
CA GLY A 118 27.63 0.09 6.69
C GLY A 118 26.96 1.33 7.28
N SER A 119 27.40 1.71 8.48
CA SER A 119 27.05 2.89 9.28
C SER A 119 27.48 4.24 8.66
N GLY A 120 26.77 5.33 8.98
CA GLY A 120 27.27 6.69 8.75
C GLY A 120 26.19 7.76 8.91
N GLY A 121 26.39 8.69 9.86
CA GLY A 121 25.42 9.73 10.24
C GLY A 121 25.43 10.99 9.36
N GLY A 122 24.50 11.91 9.66
CA GLY A 122 24.42 13.21 9.01
C GLY A 122 23.23 14.04 9.49
N SER A 123 23.49 14.94 10.43
CA SER A 123 22.58 16.00 10.91
C SER A 123 22.36 17.08 9.84
N ARG A 124 21.13 17.61 9.69
CA ARG A 124 20.82 19.02 9.37
C ARG A 124 19.31 19.33 9.38
N ARG A 125 18.93 20.15 10.37
CA ARG A 125 18.01 21.31 10.38
C ARG A 125 16.82 21.37 9.40
N GLY A 126 15.62 21.25 9.98
CA GLY A 126 14.54 22.24 10.02
C GLY A 126 14.02 22.89 8.73
N HIS A 127 12.73 22.68 8.45
CA HIS A 127 11.78 23.77 8.18
C HIS A 127 10.35 23.28 8.48
N GLY A 128 9.66 23.97 9.39
CA GLY A 128 8.26 23.72 9.69
C GLY A 128 7.37 24.22 8.56
N PHE A 129 6.51 23.34 8.04
CA PHE A 129 5.43 23.72 7.16
C PHE A 129 4.10 23.52 7.88
N ARG A 130 3.33 24.61 7.95
CA ARG A 130 2.09 24.74 8.69
C ARG A 130 1.04 23.75 8.18
N ARG A 131 0.45 23.01 9.12
CA ARG A 131 -0.81 22.28 8.97
C ARG A 131 -1.88 23.17 8.35
N ARG A 132 -2.51 22.71 7.27
CA ARG A 132 -3.84 23.17 6.86
C ARG A 132 -4.72 21.95 6.62
N GLY A 133 -5.67 21.77 7.54
CA GLY A 133 -6.96 21.09 7.39
C GLY A 133 -6.95 19.78 6.62
N GLY A 134 -7.10 18.67 7.34
CA GLY A 134 -7.37 17.35 6.77
C GLY A 134 -8.59 17.40 5.85
N LYS A 135 -8.33 17.60 4.55
CA LYS A 135 -9.30 17.29 3.51
C LYS A 135 -9.32 15.77 3.45
N VAL A 136 -10.46 15.19 3.83
CA VAL A 136 -10.74 13.80 3.52
C VAL A 136 -10.46 13.63 2.02
N PRO A 137 -9.56 12.71 1.60
CA PRO A 137 -9.22 12.55 0.20
C PRO A 137 -10.51 12.41 -0.62
N VAL A 138 -10.63 13.16 -1.71
CA VAL A 138 -11.84 13.16 -2.57
C VAL A 138 -12.19 11.72 -3.02
N PHE A 139 -11.20 10.83 -3.06
CA PHE A 139 -11.40 9.41 -3.30
C PHE A 139 -12.12 8.66 -2.17
N PHE A 140 -11.91 8.99 -0.89
CA PHE A 140 -12.66 8.37 0.21
C PHE A 140 -14.15 8.70 0.12
N LEU A 141 -14.50 9.91 -0.35
CA LEU A 141 -15.88 10.30 -0.66
C LEU A 141 -16.43 9.47 -1.83
N ARG A 142 -15.67 9.32 -2.93
CA ARG A 142 -16.09 8.47 -4.08
C ARG A 142 -16.08 6.97 -3.79
N PHE A 143 -15.24 6.49 -2.87
CA PHE A 143 -15.22 5.09 -2.43
C PHE A 143 -16.46 4.77 -1.60
N ARG A 144 -16.94 5.73 -0.79
CA ARG A 144 -18.19 5.59 -0.04
C ARG A 144 -19.43 5.54 -0.94
N GLU A 145 -19.43 6.25 -2.06
CA GLU A 145 -20.54 6.23 -3.04
C GLU A 145 -20.61 4.95 -3.89
N ARG A 146 -19.53 4.16 -3.98
CA ARG A 146 -19.48 2.97 -4.84
C ARG A 146 -19.69 1.65 -4.10
N GLN A 147 -19.91 1.71 -2.79
CA GLN A 147 -20.08 0.57 -1.89
C GLN A 147 -21.42 0.64 -1.12
N GLY A 148 -22.33 1.53 -1.53
CA GLY A 148 -23.70 1.64 -1.05
C GLY A 148 -24.67 1.15 -2.10
#